data_AF-A0A949XEQ4-F1
#
_entry.id   AF-A0A949XEQ4-F1
#
_cell.length_a   1.000
_cell.length_b   1.000
_cell.length_c   1.000
_cell.angle_alpha   90.00
_cell.angle_beta   90.00
_cell.angle_gamma   90.00
#
_symmetry.space_group_name_H-M   'P 1'
#
loop_
_entity.id
_entity.type
_entity.pdbx_description
1 polymer ?
#
loop_
_entity_poly.entity_id
_entity_poly.type
_entity_poly.pdbx_seq_one_letter_code
_entity_poly.pdbx_strand_id
1 'polypeptide(L)'
;WHPKTHGVGDALLVISPEHVDTLWRDHWSKDDLRRRIQEITSRPVRELLPTEDHGGLGAMPEQVALAHGRTQEQLNRLMPKFKSTKNIHIIVAGGPAGKWSSVINGFGDATATAPVSRKIEEVV
;
A
#
# COMPACT_ATOMS: atom_id res chain seq x y z
N TRP A 1 -7.82 -7.30 -5.34
CA TRP A 1 -6.74 -7.11 -4.34
C TRP A 1 -7.19 -7.74 -3.03
N HIS A 2 -6.40 -8.65 -2.44
CA HIS A 2 -6.86 -9.40 -1.27
C HIS A 2 -6.68 -8.59 0.04
N PRO A 3 -7.70 -8.51 0.92
CA PRO A 3 -7.64 -7.70 2.14
C PRO A 3 -6.50 -8.11 3.08
N LYS A 4 -6.25 -9.41 3.22
CA LYS A 4 -5.19 -9.97 4.09
C LYS A 4 -3.77 -9.87 3.49
N THR A 5 -3.62 -9.24 2.32
CA THR A 5 -2.34 -9.14 1.65
C THR A 5 -1.53 -7.94 2.08
N HIS A 6 -0.49 -8.20 2.87
CA HIS A 6 0.37 -7.20 3.51
C HIS A 6 1.84 -7.47 3.22
N GLY A 7 2.70 -6.48 3.46
CA GLY A 7 4.13 -6.56 3.15
C GLY A 7 4.43 -6.58 1.64
N VAL A 8 3.47 -6.19 0.82
CA VAL A 8 3.58 -6.23 -0.64
C VAL A 8 4.50 -5.16 -1.22
N GLY A 9 4.73 -5.33 -2.53
CA GLY A 9 5.37 -4.43 -3.47
C GLY A 9 4.85 -2.99 -3.52
N ASP A 10 4.93 -2.42 -4.70
CA ASP A 10 4.65 -1.03 -4.99
C ASP A 10 3.16 -0.80 -5.25
N ALA A 11 2.65 0.38 -4.92
CA ALA A 11 1.32 0.85 -5.31
C ALA A 11 1.42 2.27 -5.87
N LEU A 12 0.53 2.61 -6.80
CA LEU A 12 0.46 3.93 -7.40
C LEU A 12 -0.88 4.59 -7.06
N LEU A 13 -0.81 5.69 -6.34
CA LEU A 13 -1.92 6.59 -6.08
C LEU A 13 -1.88 7.73 -7.11
N VAL A 14 -2.96 7.87 -7.86
CA VAL A 14 -3.17 8.97 -8.80
C VAL A 14 -4.17 9.93 -8.17
N ILE A 15 -3.67 11.09 -7.76
CA ILE A 15 -4.45 12.12 -7.07
C ILE A 15 -4.90 13.18 -8.07
N SER A 16 -6.19 13.54 -8.05
CA SER A 16 -6.70 14.64 -8.88
C SER A 16 -6.26 16.00 -8.33
N PRO A 17 -6.16 17.05 -9.17
CA PRO A 17 -5.79 18.39 -8.72
C PRO A 17 -6.65 18.89 -7.54
N GLU A 18 -7.95 18.64 -7.56
CA GLU A 18 -8.88 19.09 -6.51
C GLU A 18 -8.65 18.39 -5.17
N HIS A 19 -8.18 17.14 -5.17
CA HIS A 19 -7.74 16.45 -3.96
C HIS A 19 -6.40 16.97 -3.48
N VAL A 20 -5.49 17.34 -4.37
CA VAL A 20 -4.25 18.03 -3.99
C VAL A 20 -4.55 19.34 -3.29
N ASP A 21 -5.48 20.15 -3.82
CA ASP A 21 -5.89 21.41 -3.18
C ASP A 21 -6.45 21.17 -1.77
N THR A 22 -7.25 20.12 -1.61
CA THR A 22 -7.82 19.74 -0.30
C THR A 22 -6.71 19.35 0.67
N LEU A 23 -5.77 18.50 0.26
CA LEU A 23 -4.63 18.07 1.08
C LEU A 23 -3.70 19.24 1.41
N TRP A 24 -3.44 20.12 0.44
CA TRP A 24 -2.57 21.28 0.59
C TRP A 24 -3.15 22.32 1.56
N ARG A 25 -4.46 22.57 1.48
CA ARG A 25 -5.17 23.47 2.39
C ARG A 25 -5.01 23.08 3.86
N ASP A 26 -4.92 21.78 4.12
CA ASP A 26 -4.72 21.22 5.46
C ASP A 26 -3.22 20.90 5.74
N HIS A 27 -2.31 21.43 4.92
CA HIS A 27 -0.85 21.32 5.05
C HIS A 27 -0.28 19.89 5.03
N TRP A 28 -0.94 18.97 4.34
CA TRP A 28 -0.44 17.61 4.18
C TRP A 28 0.75 17.55 3.22
N SER A 29 1.87 17.02 3.69
CA SER A 29 2.96 16.60 2.82
C SER A 29 2.70 15.21 2.23
N LYS A 30 3.44 14.85 1.16
CA LYS A 30 3.42 13.48 0.61
C LYS A 30 3.82 12.44 1.65
N ASP A 31 4.75 12.78 2.54
CA ASP A 31 5.21 11.84 3.56
C ASP A 31 4.19 11.65 4.67
N ASP A 32 3.44 12.70 5.03
CA ASP A 32 2.30 12.58 5.95
C ASP A 32 1.25 11.63 5.38
N LEU A 33 0.93 11.80 4.09
CA LEU A 33 -0.02 10.92 3.41
C LEU A 33 0.45 9.47 3.38
N ARG A 34 1.72 9.21 3.07
CA ARG A 34 2.30 7.85 3.10
C ARG A 34 2.25 7.23 4.49
N ARG A 35 2.63 7.98 5.53
CA ARG A 35 2.57 7.50 6.92
C ARG A 35 1.13 7.20 7.31
N ARG A 36 0.21 8.10 7.00
CA ARG A 36 -1.20 7.92 7.32
C ARG A 36 -1.80 6.70 6.63
N ILE A 37 -1.47 6.47 5.36
CA ILE A 37 -1.89 5.26 4.64
C ILE A 37 -1.38 4.01 5.38
N GLN A 38 -0.11 3.95 5.75
CA GLN A 38 0.43 2.81 6.51
C GLN A 38 -0.27 2.62 7.85
N GLU A 39 -0.47 3.70 8.61
CA GLU A 39 -1.16 3.66 9.91
C GLU A 39 -2.56 3.08 9.81
N ILE A 40 -3.40 3.59 8.90
CA ILE A 40 -4.82 3.19 8.82
C ILE A 40 -5.03 1.82 8.16
N THR A 41 -4.07 1.38 7.34
CA THR A 41 -4.13 0.08 6.64
C THR A 41 -3.39 -1.04 7.36
N SER A 42 -2.66 -0.71 8.42
CA SER A 42 -2.00 -1.70 9.26
C SER A 42 -3.03 -2.60 9.95
N ARG A 43 -2.71 -3.88 10.04
CA ARG A 43 -3.55 -4.90 10.69
C ARG A 43 -2.69 -5.78 11.60
N PRO A 44 -3.22 -6.26 12.73
CA PRO A 44 -2.48 -7.18 13.57
C PRO A 44 -2.29 -8.52 12.83
N VAL A 45 -1.15 -9.19 13.08
CA VAL A 45 -0.79 -10.45 12.43
C VAL A 45 -1.93 -11.48 12.48
N ARG A 46 -2.64 -11.58 13.61
CA ARG A 46 -3.75 -12.53 13.79
C ARG A 46 -4.86 -12.41 12.74
N GLU A 47 -5.11 -11.23 12.20
CA GLU A 47 -6.15 -10.99 11.19
C GLU A 47 -5.70 -11.39 9.78
N LEU A 48 -4.39 -11.54 9.57
CA LEU A 48 -3.79 -11.80 8.26
C LEU A 48 -3.51 -13.29 8.03
N LEU A 49 -3.65 -14.11 9.07
CA LEU A 49 -3.45 -15.54 8.96
C LEU A 49 -4.46 -16.17 7.97
N PRO A 50 -4.02 -17.18 7.19
CA PRO A 50 -4.92 -17.97 6.38
C PRO A 50 -6.04 -18.56 7.25
N THR A 51 -7.25 -18.58 6.69
CA THR A 51 -8.43 -19.25 7.25
C THR A 51 -8.94 -20.25 6.23
N GLU A 52 -9.80 -21.18 6.62
CA GLU A 52 -10.40 -22.16 5.70
C GLU A 52 -11.04 -21.49 4.47
N ASP A 53 -11.71 -20.36 4.68
CA ASP A 53 -12.41 -19.63 3.61
C ASP A 53 -11.54 -18.60 2.86
N HIS A 54 -10.36 -18.22 3.37
CA HIS A 54 -9.59 -17.09 2.84
C HIS A 54 -8.08 -17.35 2.94
N GLY A 55 -7.37 -17.27 1.80
CA GLY A 55 -5.91 -17.37 1.78
C GLY A 55 -5.22 -16.21 2.53
N GLY A 56 -4.02 -16.47 3.08
CA GLY A 56 -3.14 -15.45 3.68
C GLY A 56 -1.97 -15.13 2.75
N LEU A 57 -2.23 -14.48 1.61
CA LEU A 57 -1.18 -14.12 0.65
C LEU A 57 -0.40 -12.90 1.14
N GLY A 58 0.92 -12.97 1.25
CA GLY A 58 1.79 -11.89 1.79
C GLY A 58 2.58 -12.32 3.03
N ALA A 59 2.18 -13.46 3.62
CA ALA A 59 3.02 -14.22 4.51
C ALA A 59 4.01 -15.04 3.67
N MET A 60 5.31 -14.77 3.77
CA MET A 60 6.35 -15.68 3.28
C MET A 60 6.07 -17.11 3.80
N PRO A 61 6.54 -18.19 3.15
CA PRO A 61 6.35 -19.57 3.61
C PRO A 61 6.68 -19.79 5.10
N GLU A 62 7.71 -19.11 5.63
CA GLU A 62 8.02 -19.08 7.08
C GLU A 62 6.92 -18.44 7.94
N GLN A 63 6.23 -17.41 7.43
CA GLN A 63 5.23 -16.64 8.15
C GLN A 63 3.88 -17.38 8.27
N VAL A 64 3.59 -18.30 7.35
CA VAL A 64 2.47 -19.25 7.43
C VAL A 64 2.82 -20.46 8.31
N ALA A 65 4.05 -20.97 8.25
CA ALA A 65 4.52 -22.07 9.09
C ALA A 65 4.57 -21.71 10.61
N LEU A 66 4.65 -20.42 10.94
CA LEU A 66 4.64 -19.87 12.31
C LEU A 66 3.25 -19.75 12.96
N ALA A 67 2.19 -20.33 12.39
CA ALA A 67 0.84 -20.29 12.96
C ALA A 67 0.71 -21.04 14.31
N HIS A 68 1.69 -21.90 14.64
CA HIS A 68 1.77 -22.58 15.93
C HIS A 68 2.92 -22.01 16.77
N GLY A 69 2.63 -21.48 17.96
CA GLY A 69 3.64 -21.12 18.97
C GLY A 69 3.95 -19.63 19.15
N ARG A 70 3.19 -18.69 18.56
CA ARG A 70 3.39 -17.25 18.80
C ARG A 70 2.81 -16.77 20.13
N THR A 71 3.49 -15.81 20.75
CA THR A 71 2.97 -15.09 21.92
C THR A 71 1.84 -14.13 21.53
N GLN A 72 0.99 -13.73 22.49
CA GLN A 72 -0.06 -12.74 22.27
C GLN A 72 0.49 -11.42 21.72
N GLU A 73 1.69 -11.03 22.16
CA GLU A 73 2.40 -9.85 21.68
C GLU A 73 2.71 -9.95 20.18
N GLN A 74 3.26 -11.09 19.73
CA GLN A 74 3.59 -11.31 18.31
C GLN A 74 2.34 -11.31 17.43
N LEU A 75 1.22 -11.84 17.93
CA LEU A 75 -0.06 -11.83 17.22
C LEU A 75 -0.71 -10.44 17.14
N ASN A 76 -0.43 -9.57 18.11
CA ASN A 76 -0.92 -8.20 18.16
C ASN A 76 -0.05 -7.18 17.44
N ARG A 77 1.17 -7.57 17.04
CA ARG A 77 2.06 -6.72 16.26
C ARG A 77 1.35 -6.28 14.98
N LEU A 78 1.31 -4.96 14.75
CA LEU A 78 0.76 -4.39 13.54
C LEU A 78 1.71 -4.65 12.36
N MET A 79 1.15 -5.24 11.30
CA MET A 79 1.82 -5.38 10.01
C MET A 79 1.36 -4.25 9.08
N PRO A 80 2.30 -3.49 8.49
CA PRO A 80 1.98 -2.48 7.48
C PRO A 80 1.50 -3.12 6.18
N LYS A 81 0.68 -2.39 5.42
CA LYS A 81 0.11 -2.89 4.16
C LYS A 81 1.17 -3.04 3.08
N PHE A 82 2.05 -2.05 2.96
CA PHE A 82 3.17 -2.05 2.02
C PHE A 82 4.48 -2.28 2.76
N LYS A 83 5.50 -2.83 2.09
CA LYS A 83 6.81 -3.09 2.70
C LYS A 83 7.45 -1.84 3.31
N SER A 84 7.30 -0.68 2.67
CA SER A 84 7.74 0.62 3.18
C SER A 84 6.89 1.76 2.64
N THR A 85 7.01 2.96 3.22
CA THR A 85 6.39 4.18 2.67
C THR A 85 6.91 4.52 1.27
N LYS A 86 8.14 4.11 0.92
CA LYS A 86 8.74 4.33 -0.41
C LYS A 86 8.07 3.53 -1.51
N ASN A 87 7.33 2.47 -1.14
CA ASN A 87 6.55 1.67 -2.08
C ASN A 87 5.18 2.30 -2.41
N ILE A 88 4.86 3.45 -1.81
CA ILE A 88 3.62 4.18 -2.08
C ILE A 88 3.98 5.36 -3.00
N HIS A 89 3.77 5.15 -4.29
CA HIS A 89 4.02 6.14 -5.35
C HIS A 89 2.81 7.05 -5.47
N ILE A 90 3.06 8.35 -5.60
CA ILE A 90 2.01 9.37 -5.63
C ILE A 90 2.27 10.28 -6.82
N ILE A 91 1.35 10.29 -7.77
CA ILE A 91 1.34 11.21 -8.91
C ILE A 91 0.08 12.07 -8.89
N VAL A 92 0.18 13.24 -9.51
CA VAL A 92 -0.98 14.12 -9.74
C VAL A 92 -1.31 14.06 -11.23
N ALA A 93 -2.55 13.73 -11.56
CA ALA A 93 -3.02 13.68 -12.94
C ALA A 93 -4.52 13.94 -13.02
N GLY A 94 -4.99 14.32 -14.21
CA GLY A 94 -6.37 14.70 -14.48
C GLY A 94 -6.53 16.19 -14.79
N GLY A 95 -7.76 16.66 -14.78
CA GLY A 95 -8.13 18.06 -15.01
C GLY A 95 -9.26 18.48 -14.08
N PRO A 96 -9.78 19.72 -14.18
CA PRO A 96 -10.72 20.33 -13.24
C PRO A 96 -12.15 19.75 -13.28
N ALA A 97 -12.33 18.59 -13.92
CA ALA A 97 -13.63 18.00 -14.21
C ALA A 97 -14.20 17.15 -13.05
N GLY A 98 -13.57 17.17 -11.86
CA GLY A 98 -14.12 16.57 -10.65
C GLY A 98 -13.11 15.81 -9.80
N LYS A 99 -13.54 15.51 -8.57
CA LYS A 99 -12.76 14.87 -7.50
C LYS A 99 -12.60 13.36 -7.69
N TRP A 100 -11.95 12.94 -8.76
CA TRP A 100 -11.75 11.53 -9.10
C TRP A 100 -10.28 11.15 -8.99
N SER A 101 -9.95 10.35 -7.99
CA SER A 101 -8.62 9.75 -7.82
C SER A 101 -8.68 8.25 -8.01
N SER A 102 -7.55 7.66 -8.38
CA SER A 102 -7.46 6.22 -8.62
C SER A 102 -6.28 5.61 -7.89
N VAL A 103 -6.40 4.30 -7.63
CA VAL A 103 -5.36 3.50 -7.01
C VAL A 103 -5.07 2.31 -7.90
N ILE A 104 -3.82 2.19 -8.34
CA ILE A 104 -3.28 0.94 -8.84
C ILE A 104 -2.74 0.20 -7.61
N ASN A 105 -3.48 -0.85 -7.23
CA ASN A 105 -3.15 -1.68 -6.07
C ASN A 105 -1.83 -2.43 -6.28
N GLY A 106 -1.35 -3.08 -5.22
CA GLY A 106 0.02 -3.58 -5.16
C GLY A 106 0.46 -4.41 -6.37
N PHE A 107 1.65 -4.09 -6.86
CA PHE A 107 2.30 -4.74 -7.99
C PHE A 107 3.79 -4.91 -7.71
N GLY A 108 4.42 -5.86 -8.39
CA GLY A 108 5.82 -6.19 -8.18
C GLY A 108 6.12 -6.82 -6.82
N ASP A 109 7.38 -7.19 -6.64
CA ASP A 109 7.95 -7.63 -5.37
C ASP A 109 8.92 -6.54 -4.88
N ALA A 110 8.63 -5.90 -3.74
CA ALA A 110 9.49 -4.83 -3.21
C ALA A 110 10.86 -5.33 -2.70
N THR A 111 11.16 -6.63 -2.78
CA THR A 111 12.49 -7.21 -2.55
C THR A 111 13.29 -7.41 -3.84
N ALA A 112 12.62 -7.56 -4.98
CA ALA A 112 13.25 -7.99 -6.23
C ALA A 112 13.02 -7.03 -7.41
N THR A 113 12.05 -6.13 -7.30
CA THR A 113 11.63 -5.23 -8.38
C THR A 113 11.56 -3.78 -7.90
N ALA A 114 11.74 -2.84 -8.83
CA ALA A 114 11.57 -1.43 -8.59
C ALA A 114 10.82 -0.79 -9.78
N PRO A 115 9.81 0.06 -9.55
CA PRO A 115 9.12 0.74 -10.63
C PRO A 115 10.01 1.81 -11.24
N VAL A 116 9.92 1.93 -12.55
CA VAL A 116 10.60 2.97 -13.32
C VAL A 116 9.56 3.79 -14.07
N SER A 117 9.75 5.11 -14.10
CA SER A 117 8.95 6.02 -14.90
C SER A 117 9.83 6.64 -15.98
N ARG A 118 9.40 6.57 -17.23
CA ARG A 118 10.04 7.28 -18.34
C ARG A 118 9.04 8.28 -18.91
N LYS A 119 9.50 9.51 -19.14
CA LYS A 119 8.73 10.50 -19.91
C LYS A 119 8.58 9.97 -21.34
N ILE A 120 7.34 9.91 -21.83
CA ILE A 120 7.09 9.65 -23.25
C ILE A 120 7.33 10.96 -23.99
N GLU A 121 8.34 10.97 -24.85
CA GLU A 121 8.55 12.03 -25.85
C GLU A 121 7.60 11.71 -27.03
N GLU A 122 6.98 12.73 -27.63
CA GLU A 122 5.86 12.64 -28.60
C GLU A 122 5.74 11.30 -29.33
N VAL A 123 4.55 10.70 -29.23
CA VAL A 123 4.16 9.61 -30.13
C VAL A 123 3.82 10.28 -31.45
N VAL A 124 4.76 10.23 -32.40
CA VAL A 124 4.52 10.63 -33.80
C VAL A 124 3.42 9.76 -34.41
#